data_AF-A0AA87UQP3-F1
#
_entry.id   AF-A0AA87UQP3-F1
#
_cell.length_a   1.000
_cell.length_b   1.000
_cell.length_c   1.000
_cell.angle_alpha   90.00
_cell.angle_beta   90.00
_cell.angle_gamma   90.00
#
_symmetry.space_group_name_H-M   'P 1'
#
loop_
_entity.id
_entity.type
_entity.pdbx_description
1 polymer ?
#
loop_
_entity_poly.entity_id
_entity_poly.type
_entity_poly.pdbx_seq_one_letter_code
_entity_poly.pdbx_strand_id
1 'polypeptide(L)'
;MKRCARCLAEKSTGEFNRNPRNRDGRHSYCRACQKAYYRDNAVRHKANVRRTSKARRQQALDVVMTRFSDGCVDCGSTDIRVLEFDHVRGTKVASIGSMIRRGRALA
;
A
#
# COMPACT_ATOMS: atom_id res chain seq x y z
N MET A 1 -23.44 4.49 -26.37
CA MET A 1 -22.13 5.10 -26.73
C MET A 1 -21.62 5.92 -25.55
N LYS A 2 -20.30 6.18 -25.46
CA LYS A 2 -19.69 7.05 -24.45
C LYS A 2 -18.47 7.76 -25.04
N ARG A 3 -18.30 9.04 -24.72
CA ARG A 3 -17.13 9.83 -25.10
C ARG A 3 -16.00 9.66 -24.10
N CYS A 4 -14.78 9.38 -24.58
CA CYS A 4 -13.58 9.27 -23.75
C CYS A 4 -13.09 10.67 -23.32
N ALA A 5 -12.89 10.89 -22.02
CA ALA A 5 -12.42 12.19 -21.51
C ALA A 5 -10.93 12.49 -21.79
N ARG A 6 -10.18 11.55 -22.38
CA ARG A 6 -8.76 11.74 -22.74
C ARG A 6 -8.56 11.95 -24.24
N CYS A 7 -9.03 11.03 -25.07
CA CYS A 7 -8.87 11.11 -26.53
C CYS A 7 -10.08 11.73 -27.25
N LEU A 8 -11.13 12.11 -26.51
CA LEU A 8 -12.33 12.78 -27.01
C LEU A 8 -13.18 12.01 -28.04
N ALA A 9 -12.78 10.80 -28.43
CA ALA A 9 -13.53 9.93 -29.34
C ALA A 9 -14.79 9.32 -28.69
N GLU A 10 -15.85 9.18 -29.48
CA GLU A 10 -17.03 8.39 -29.13
C GLU A 10 -16.78 6.90 -29.37
N LYS A 11 -17.10 6.10 -28.36
CA LYS A 11 -16.78 4.67 -28.33
C LYS A 11 -17.95 3.88 -27.76
N SER A 12 -17.95 2.58 -28.04
CA SER A 12 -18.92 1.69 -27.38
C SER A 12 -18.66 1.68 -25.87
N THR A 13 -19.69 1.50 -25.05
CA THR A 13 -19.51 1.42 -23.60
C THR A 13 -18.58 0.26 -23.22
N GLY A 14 -18.59 -0.82 -24.02
CA GLY A 14 -17.71 -1.99 -23.92
C GLY A 14 -16.21 -1.68 -23.97
N GLU A 15 -15.80 -0.56 -24.55
CA GLU A 15 -14.39 -0.13 -24.61
C GLU A 15 -13.91 0.57 -23.31
N PHE A 16 -14.77 0.70 -22.31
CA PHE A 16 -14.47 1.31 -21.02
C PHE A 16 -14.47 0.26 -19.91
N ASN A 17 -13.52 0.37 -18.98
CA ASN A 17 -13.47 -0.51 -17.82
C ASN A 17 -14.62 -0.20 -16.85
N ARG A 18 -15.11 -1.24 -16.16
CA ARG A 18 -16.17 -1.10 -15.16
C ARG A 18 -15.65 -0.25 -13.99
N ASN A 19 -16.41 0.77 -13.61
CA ASN A 19 -16.16 1.57 -12.43
C ASN A 19 -17.50 1.89 -11.77
N PRO A 20 -17.96 1.11 -10.78
CA PRO A 20 -19.29 1.25 -10.19
C PRO A 20 -19.48 2.59 -9.45
N ARG A 21 -18.39 3.30 -9.15
CA ARG A 21 -18.43 4.63 -8.54
C ARG A 21 -18.87 5.74 -9.50
N ASN A 22 -18.86 5.49 -10.80
CA ASN A 22 -19.31 6.46 -11.80
C ASN A 22 -20.80 6.25 -12.08
N ARG A 23 -21.52 7.33 -12.41
CA ARG A 23 -22.97 7.33 -12.70
C ARG A 23 -23.42 6.26 -13.70
N ASP A 24 -22.59 5.97 -14.70
CA ASP A 24 -22.88 4.99 -15.75
C ASP A 24 -22.14 3.64 -15.56
N GLY A 25 -21.49 3.45 -14.41
CA GLY A 25 -20.73 2.25 -14.10
C GLY A 25 -19.49 2.05 -14.97
N ARG A 26 -19.04 3.05 -15.75
CA ARG A 26 -17.90 2.95 -16.66
C ARG A 26 -16.86 4.03 -16.38
N HIS A 27 -15.59 3.70 -16.53
CA HIS A 27 -14.49 4.64 -16.42
C HIS A 27 -14.63 5.82 -17.41
N SER A 28 -14.04 6.98 -17.11
CA SER A 28 -14.09 8.18 -17.98
C SER A 28 -13.18 8.05 -19.20
N TYR A 29 -12.07 7.30 -19.07
CA TYR A 29 -11.14 6.96 -20.16
C TYR A 29 -11.44 5.60 -20.75
N CYS A 30 -11.32 5.47 -22.07
CA CYS A 30 -11.34 4.16 -22.73
C CYS A 30 -10.13 3.30 -22.30
N ARG A 31 -10.22 1.98 -22.50
CA ARG A 31 -9.18 1.01 -22.14
C ARG A 31 -7.80 1.36 -22.72
N ALA A 32 -7.74 1.81 -23.97
CA ALA A 32 -6.49 2.20 -24.62
C ALA A 32 -5.85 3.43 -23.93
N CYS A 33 -6.65 4.47 -23.68
CA CYS A 33 -6.20 5.67 -22.96
C CYS A 33 -5.77 5.37 -21.53
N GLN A 34 -6.45 4.44 -20.85
CA GLN A 34 -6.08 4.02 -19.50
C GLN A 34 -4.75 3.24 -19.50
N LYS A 35 -4.55 2.34 -20.47
CA LYS A 35 -3.29 1.61 -20.66
C LYS A 35 -2.11 2.55 -20.92
N ALA A 36 -2.29 3.54 -21.79
CA ALA A 36 -1.29 4.59 -22.02
C ALA A 36 -1.00 5.36 -20.73
N TYR A 37 -2.03 5.77 -19.99
CA TYR A 37 -1.88 6.54 -18.75
C TYR A 37 -1.03 5.79 -17.71
N TYR A 38 -1.28 4.49 -17.53
CA TYR A 38 -0.49 3.68 -16.60
C TYR A 38 0.96 3.52 -17.05
N ARG A 39 1.21 3.40 -18.35
CA ARG A 39 2.58 3.35 -18.91
C ARG A 39 3.32 4.66 -18.68
N ASP A 40 2.71 5.79 -19.03
CA ASP A 40 3.28 7.12 -18.86
C ASP A 40 3.59 7.40 -17.37
N ASN A 41 2.68 6.98 -16.50
CA ASN A 41 2.83 7.18 -15.06
C ASN A 41 3.73 6.15 -14.36
N ALA A 42 4.18 5.09 -15.04
CA ALA A 42 4.89 3.98 -14.39
C ALA A 42 6.21 4.43 -13.76
N VAL A 43 6.97 5.30 -14.44
CA VAL A 43 8.25 5.83 -13.95
C VAL A 43 8.01 6.68 -12.70
N ARG A 44 7.09 7.66 -12.78
CA ARG A 44 6.72 8.52 -11.66
C ARG A 44 6.20 7.72 -10.47
N HIS A 45 5.34 6.72 -10.71
CA HIS A 45 4.83 5.85 -9.66
C HIS A 45 5.94 5.06 -8.97
N LYS A 46 6.84 4.42 -9.73
CA LYS A 46 8.00 3.71 -9.18
C LYS A 46 8.90 4.64 -8.37
N ALA A 47 9.16 5.86 -8.84
CA ALA A 47 9.94 6.86 -8.12
C ALA A 47 9.28 7.24 -6.79
N ASN A 48 7.97 7.51 -6.79
CA ASN A 48 7.21 7.84 -5.58
C ASN A 48 7.18 6.67 -4.56
N VAL A 49 7.01 5.44 -5.04
CA VAL A 49 7.07 4.23 -4.20
C VAL A 49 8.46 4.10 -3.58
N ARG A 50 9.53 4.22 -4.38
CA ARG A 50 10.91 4.15 -3.87
C ARG A 50 11.18 5.23 -2.83
N ARG A 51 10.83 6.49 -3.13
CA ARG A 51 11.03 7.65 -2.23
C ARG A 51 10.44 7.41 -0.85
N THR A 52 9.27 6.79 -0.76
CA THR A 52 8.54 6.63 0.51
C THR A 52 8.73 5.26 1.16
N SER A 53 9.18 4.24 0.42
CA SER A 53 9.30 2.86 0.93
C SER A 53 10.32 2.73 2.06
N LYS A 54 11.50 3.34 1.91
CA LYS A 54 12.55 3.34 2.92
C LYS A 54 12.07 4.02 4.21
N ALA A 55 11.47 5.20 4.09
CA ALA A 55 10.95 5.94 5.23
C ALA A 55 9.87 5.15 6.00
N ARG A 56 8.92 4.54 5.29
CA ARG A 56 7.86 3.71 5.91
C ARG A 56 8.43 2.49 6.64
N ARG A 57 9.43 1.82 6.05
CA ARG A 57 10.11 0.70 6.70
C ARG A 57 10.84 1.15 7.96
N GLN A 58 11.53 2.30 7.88
CA GLN A 58 12.26 2.85 9.02
C GLN A 58 11.30 3.22 10.15
N GLN A 59 10.21 3.92 9.85
CA GLN A 59 9.18 4.23 10.85
C GLN A 59 8.63 2.99 11.57
N ALA A 60 8.38 1.89 10.83
CA ALA A 60 7.93 0.65 11.43
C ALA A 60 9.02 -0.03 12.29
N LEU A 61 10.30 0.08 11.90
CA LEU A 61 11.42 -0.37 12.73
C LEU A 61 11.53 0.47 14.01
N ASP A 62 11.45 1.79 13.89
CA ASP A 62 11.57 2.71 15.03
C ASP A 62 10.51 2.38 16.10
N VAL A 63 9.25 2.15 15.70
CA VAL A 63 8.18 1.72 16.62
C VAL A 63 8.54 0.43 17.37
N VAL A 64 9.06 -0.58 16.67
CA VAL A 64 9.43 -1.86 17.31
C VAL A 64 10.65 -1.72 18.20
N MET A 65 11.65 -0.97 17.76
CA MET A 65 12.87 -0.73 18.53
C MET A 65 12.59 0.07 19.79
N THR A 66 11.73 1.10 19.72
CA THR A 66 11.22 1.81 20.91
C THR A 66 10.44 0.88 21.83
N ARG A 67 9.66 -0.06 21.30
CA ARG A 67 8.96 -1.02 22.17
C ARG A 67 9.93 -2.00 22.84
N PHE A 68 10.97 -2.43 22.13
CA PHE A 68 11.95 -3.37 22.65
C PHE A 68 12.94 -2.72 23.63
N SER A 69 13.10 -1.39 23.62
CA SER A 69 13.98 -0.70 24.59
C SER A 69 13.49 -0.81 26.03
N ASP A 70 12.20 -1.09 26.26
CA ASP A 70 11.66 -1.29 27.60
C ASP A 70 12.09 -2.63 28.23
N GLY A 71 12.62 -3.56 27.43
CA GLY A 71 12.94 -4.93 27.85
C GLY A 71 11.72 -5.84 27.99
N CYS A 72 11.97 -7.10 28.36
CA CYS A 72 10.92 -8.10 28.59
C CYS A 72 10.12 -7.76 29.85
N VAL A 73 8.79 -7.82 29.77
CA VAL A 73 7.91 -7.51 30.91
C VAL A 73 7.95 -8.57 32.01
N ASP A 74 8.28 -9.82 31.67
CA ASP A 74 8.26 -10.95 32.60
C ASP A 74 9.62 -11.18 33.27
N CYS A 75 10.72 -11.01 32.51
CA CYS A 75 12.06 -11.33 32.98
C CYS A 75 13.07 -10.17 32.94
N GLY A 76 12.70 -9.01 32.38
CA GLY A 76 13.56 -7.84 32.31
C GLY A 76 14.73 -7.93 31.32
N SER A 77 14.82 -8.98 30.51
CA SER A 77 15.88 -9.09 29.48
C SER A 77 15.84 -7.88 28.54
N THR A 78 17.00 -7.29 28.28
CA THR A 78 17.17 -6.17 27.35
C THR A 78 17.84 -6.59 26.04
N ASP A 79 18.25 -7.86 25.92
CA ASP A 79 18.83 -8.36 24.68
C ASP A 79 17.72 -8.55 23.63
N ILE A 80 17.64 -7.60 22.70
CA ILE A 80 16.65 -7.56 21.63
C ILE A 80 16.61 -8.84 20.77
N ARG A 81 17.70 -9.63 20.74
CA ARG A 81 17.79 -10.86 19.96
C ARG A 81 16.95 -11.98 20.54
N VAL A 82 16.61 -11.90 21.84
CA VAL A 82 15.79 -12.90 22.55
C VAL A 82 14.39 -12.38 22.88
N LEU A 83 14.04 -11.14 22.47
CA LEU A 83 12.72 -10.58 22.68
C LEU A 83 11.74 -11.02 21.58
N GLU A 84 10.52 -11.40 21.98
CA GLU A 84 9.44 -11.79 21.08
C GLU A 84 8.10 -11.17 21.50
N PHE A 85 7.20 -10.95 20.53
CA PHE A 85 5.81 -10.57 20.80
C PHE A 85 4.99 -11.83 21.11
N ASP A 86 4.82 -12.09 22.40
CA ASP A 86 4.23 -13.33 22.94
C ASP A 86 2.71 -13.45 22.69
N HIS A 87 1.95 -12.35 22.76
CA HIS A 87 0.48 -12.39 22.63
C HIS A 87 -0.10 -11.24 21.80
N VAL A 88 -1.22 -11.52 21.11
CA VAL A 88 -2.04 -10.50 20.44
C VAL A 88 -3.39 -10.41 21.15
N ARG A 89 -3.84 -9.19 21.46
CA ARG A 89 -5.23 -8.93 21.85
C ARG A 89 -6.02 -8.56 20.58
N GLY A 90 -6.98 -9.40 20.18
CA GLY A 90 -7.81 -9.22 18.98
C GLY A 90 -7.36 -10.02 17.75
N THR A 91 -7.81 -9.62 16.55
CA THR A 91 -7.58 -10.37 15.31
C THR A 91 -6.15 -10.14 14.78
N LYS A 92 -5.37 -11.22 14.72
CA LYS A 92 -4.02 -11.19 14.13
C LYS A 92 -4.09 -10.93 12.62
N VAL A 93 -3.51 -9.82 12.17
CA VAL A 93 -3.49 -9.44 10.74
C VAL A 93 -2.30 -10.03 9.99
N ALA A 94 -1.10 -10.01 10.59
CA ALA A 94 0.14 -10.53 10.03
C ALA A 94 1.24 -10.57 11.10
N SER A 95 2.40 -11.18 10.79
CA SER A 95 3.60 -11.04 11.63
C SER A 95 4.23 -9.64 11.50
N ILE A 96 4.79 -9.13 12.59
CA ILE A 96 5.46 -7.81 12.63
C ILE A 96 6.59 -7.73 11.59
N GLY A 97 7.42 -8.75 11.47
CA GLY A 97 8.47 -8.81 10.43
C GLY A 97 7.92 -8.67 9.01
N SER A 98 6.77 -9.29 8.70
CA SER A 98 6.12 -9.11 7.40
C SER A 98 5.48 -7.74 7.22
N MET A 99 5.05 -7.07 8.30
CA MET A 99 4.50 -5.72 8.24
C MET A 99 5.60 -4.70 7.98
N ILE A 100 6.72 -4.79 8.69
CA ILE A 100 7.94 -3.98 8.48
C ILE A 100 8.45 -4.14 7.05
N ARG A 101 8.62 -5.39 6.58
CA ARG A 101 9.11 -5.67 5.22
C ARG A 101 8.26 -5.00 4.15
N ARG A 102 6.95 -4.91 4.37
CA ARG A 102 5.98 -4.31 3.43
C ARG A 102 5.76 -2.81 3.66
N GLY A 103 6.39 -2.20 4.68
CA GLY A 103 6.17 -0.81 5.06
C GLY A 103 4.71 -0.52 5.42
N ARG A 104 4.05 -1.48 6.09
CA ARG A 104 2.71 -1.28 6.66
C ARG A 104 2.83 -0.51 7.97
N ALA A 105 1.85 0.35 8.25
CA ALA A 105 1.73 1.00 9.54
C ALA A 105 1.54 -0.06 10.64
N LEU A 106 2.23 0.15 11.76
CA LEU A 106 2.02 -0.56 13.02
C LEU A 106 1.17 0.40 13.87
N ALA A 107 -0.15 0.22 13.84
CA ALA A 107 -1.12 0.98 14.62
C ALA A 107 -1.80 0.03 15.60
#